data_AF-A0A1H0BMF3-F1
#
_entry.id   AF-A0A1H0BMF3-F1
#
_cell.length_a   1.000
_cell.length_b   1.000
_cell.length_c   1.000
_cell.angle_alpha   90.00
_cell.angle_beta   90.00
_cell.angle_gamma   90.00
#
_symmetry.space_group_name_H-M   'P 1'
#
loop_
_entity.id
_entity.type
_entity.pdbx_description
1 polymer ?
#
loop_
_entity_poly.entity_id
_entity_poly.type
_entity_poly.pdbx_seq_one_letter_code
_entity_poly.pdbx_strand_id
1 'polypeptide(L)'
;MPEAPDIETAWLQLLEGTPGTRQGDPLVVEAAYAQSRLRALFPFPTHGTLHFLCAAPPPWPGSDRDRLPFIVCGEQPYKIYTPDYGELLGEAATPEEAAALLVAHLPDAVGEDADE
;
A
#
# COMPACT_ATOMS: atom_id res chain seq x y z
N MET A 1 18.05 -0.47 17.05
CA MET A 1 16.90 0.12 16.34
C MET A 1 16.58 -0.89 15.25
N PRO A 2 15.40 -1.55 15.22
CA PRO A 2 15.17 -2.55 14.18
C PRO A 2 15.21 -1.82 12.85
N GLU A 3 16.14 -2.22 12.00
CA GLU A 3 16.20 -1.86 10.60
C GLU A 3 14.81 -2.09 10.00
N ALA A 4 14.31 -1.15 9.19
CA ALA A 4 13.02 -1.36 8.53
C ALA A 4 13.12 -2.67 7.73
N PRO A 5 12.17 -3.62 7.90
CA PRO A 5 12.23 -4.88 7.17
C PRO A 5 12.22 -4.62 5.66
N ASP A 6 12.83 -5.49 4.87
CA ASP A 6 12.70 -5.46 3.43
C ASP A 6 11.24 -5.68 2.99
N ILE A 7 10.89 -5.25 1.77
CA ILE A 7 9.54 -5.40 1.18
C ILE A 7 9.04 -6.85 1.30
N GLU A 8 9.88 -7.81 0.93
CA GLU A 8 9.52 -9.23 1.01
C GLU A 8 9.27 -9.69 2.45
N THR A 9 10.08 -9.21 3.40
CA THR A 9 9.90 -9.53 4.82
C THR A 9 8.64 -8.89 5.39
N ALA A 10 8.31 -7.66 5.00
CA ALA A 10 7.08 -6.99 5.41
C ALA A 10 5.84 -7.74 4.90
N TRP A 11 5.85 -8.18 3.65
CA TRP A 11 4.79 -9.01 3.08
C TRP A 11 4.65 -10.34 3.82
N LEU A 12 5.76 -11.03 4.09
CA LEU A 12 5.74 -12.28 4.86
C LEU A 12 5.16 -12.08 6.26
N GLN A 13 5.58 -11.04 6.99
CA GLN A 13 5.03 -10.75 8.33
C GLN A 13 3.52 -10.48 8.33
N LEU A 14 3.03 -9.81 7.29
CA LEU A 14 1.61 -9.55 7.04
C LEU A 14 0.84 -10.84 6.73
N LEU A 15 1.38 -11.70 5.88
CA LEU A 15 0.77 -12.99 5.47
C LEU A 15 0.83 -14.04 6.58
N GLU A 16 1.93 -14.14 7.31
CA GLU A 16 2.09 -15.02 8.47
C GLU A 16 1.14 -14.63 9.62
N GLY A 17 0.57 -13.42 9.56
CA GLY A 17 -0.41 -12.95 10.51
C GLY A 17 0.16 -12.87 11.91
N THR A 18 1.37 -12.31 12.02
CA THR A 18 2.13 -12.29 13.28
C THR A 18 1.28 -11.66 14.40
N PRO A 19 0.94 -12.42 15.47
CA PRO A 19 0.09 -11.91 16.53
C PRO A 19 0.75 -10.71 17.20
N GLY A 20 0.09 -9.55 17.14
CA GLY A 20 0.60 -8.26 17.65
C GLY A 20 0.96 -7.23 16.58
N THR A 21 0.98 -7.61 15.31
CA THR A 21 1.04 -6.64 14.20
C THR A 21 -0.35 -6.10 13.87
N ARG A 22 -0.44 -4.84 13.42
CA ARG A 22 -1.67 -4.32 12.82
C ARG A 22 -1.89 -5.06 11.50
N GLN A 23 -2.57 -6.19 11.58
CA GLN A 23 -3.08 -6.86 10.41
C GLN A 23 -4.17 -5.94 9.87
N GLY A 24 -3.97 -5.39 8.67
CA GLY A 24 -5.07 -4.79 7.91
C GLY A 24 -6.14 -5.85 7.61
N ASP A 25 -7.04 -5.55 6.69
CA ASP A 25 -7.97 -6.58 6.22
C ASP A 25 -7.16 -7.68 5.48
N PRO A 26 -7.15 -8.94 5.97
CA PRO A 26 -6.31 -10.00 5.39
C PRO A 26 -6.68 -10.28 3.94
N LEU A 27 -7.96 -10.10 3.56
CA LEU A 27 -8.39 -10.30 2.18
C LEU A 27 -7.81 -9.23 1.26
N VAL A 28 -7.73 -7.98 1.73
CA VAL A 28 -7.07 -6.89 0.98
C VAL A 28 -5.57 -7.14 0.85
N VAL A 29 -4.93 -7.64 1.91
CA VAL A 29 -3.51 -8.01 1.89
C VAL A 29 -3.25 -9.12 0.88
N GLU A 30 -4.04 -10.20 0.89
CA GLU A 30 -3.91 -11.31 -0.07
C GLU A 30 -4.16 -10.85 -1.51
N ALA A 31 -5.22 -10.07 -1.74
CA ALA A 31 -5.53 -9.52 -3.05
C ALA A 31 -4.43 -8.58 -3.57
N ALA A 32 -3.88 -7.75 -2.68
CA ALA A 32 -2.76 -6.88 -3.02
C ALA A 32 -1.49 -7.70 -3.31
N TYR A 33 -1.20 -8.74 -2.52
CA TYR A 33 -0.05 -9.61 -2.73
C TYR A 33 -0.11 -10.37 -4.06
N ALA A 34 -1.31 -10.70 -4.55
CA ALA A 34 -1.51 -11.32 -5.86
C ALA A 34 -1.08 -10.43 -7.03
N GLN A 35 -1.06 -9.10 -6.85
CA GLN A 35 -0.65 -8.15 -7.88
C GLN A 35 0.86 -7.98 -7.89
N SER A 36 1.54 -8.32 -8.99
CA SER A 36 3.00 -8.22 -9.08
C SER A 36 3.52 -6.80 -8.88
N ARG A 37 2.78 -5.77 -9.32
CA ARG A 37 3.13 -4.36 -9.08
C ARG A 37 3.09 -4.01 -7.58
N LEU A 38 2.09 -4.46 -6.83
CA LEU A 38 1.99 -4.18 -5.39
C LEU A 38 2.96 -5.02 -4.56
N ARG A 39 3.24 -6.25 -4.98
CA ARG A 39 4.25 -7.10 -4.33
C ARG A 39 5.65 -6.48 -4.35
N ALA A 40 5.94 -5.66 -5.37
CA ALA A 40 7.19 -4.90 -5.46
C ALA A 40 7.20 -3.63 -4.59
N LEU A 41 6.09 -3.30 -3.92
CA LEU A 41 5.95 -2.14 -3.04
C LEU A 41 5.93 -2.56 -1.57
N PHE A 42 6.32 -1.63 -0.70
CA PHE A 42 6.32 -1.85 0.74
C PHE A 42 4.91 -1.67 1.32
N PRO A 43 4.30 -2.72 1.92
CA PRO A 43 2.97 -2.63 2.50
C PRO A 43 3.04 -2.01 3.91
N PHE A 44 2.21 -1.01 4.17
CA PHE A 44 2.14 -0.31 5.45
C PHE A 44 0.69 -0.22 5.96
N PRO A 45 0.21 -1.22 6.72
CA PRO A 45 -1.12 -1.20 7.31
C PRO A 45 -1.18 -0.25 8.52
N THR A 46 -2.13 0.70 8.52
CA THR A 46 -2.36 1.63 9.64
C THR A 46 -3.84 1.86 9.87
N HIS A 47 -4.35 1.68 11.09
CA HIS A 47 -5.72 2.06 11.48
C HIS A 47 -6.84 1.69 10.48
N GLY A 48 -6.82 0.48 9.91
CA GLY A 48 -7.82 0.07 8.93
C GLY A 48 -7.62 0.68 7.54
N THR A 49 -6.45 1.20 7.24
CA THR A 49 -5.98 1.55 5.90
C THR A 49 -4.72 0.76 5.55
N LEU A 50 -4.48 0.54 4.27
CA LEU A 50 -3.31 -0.13 3.73
C LEU A 50 -2.61 0.82 2.77
N HIS A 51 -1.48 1.36 3.22
CA HIS A 51 -0.62 2.24 2.42
C HIS A 51 0.45 1.43 1.70
N PHE A 52 0.93 1.97 0.60
CA PHE A 52 2.05 1.42 -0.17
C PHE A 52 3.12 2.47 -0.35
N LEU A 53 4.37 2.03 -0.35
CA LEU A 53 5.52 2.89 -0.60
C LEU A 53 6.41 2.25 -1.67
N CYS A 54 7.03 3.06 -2.53
CA CYS A 54 7.98 2.57 -3.53
C CYS A 54 9.20 1.90 -2.88
N ALA A 55 9.69 2.48 -1.78
CA ALA A 55 10.81 1.97 -1.01
C ALA A 55 10.49 1.98 0.49
N ALA A 56 11.22 1.17 1.26
CA ALA A 56 11.18 1.27 2.71
C ALA A 56 11.52 2.71 3.11
N PRO A 57 10.73 3.36 3.99
CA PRO A 57 10.91 4.78 4.28
C PRO A 57 12.33 4.99 4.82
N PRO A 58 13.13 5.92 4.26
CA PRO A 58 14.41 6.25 4.84
C PRO A 58 14.20 6.77 6.28
N PRO A 59 15.22 6.71 7.15
CA PRO A 59 15.10 7.16 8.55
C PRO A 59 14.80 8.67 8.70
N TRP A 60 14.66 9.41 7.59
CA TRP A 60 14.38 10.84 7.56
C TRP A 60 13.15 11.17 6.69
N PRO A 61 12.14 11.89 7.23
CA PRO A 61 10.94 12.27 6.51
C PRO A 61 11.26 13.40 5.52
N GLY A 62 11.71 13.07 4.32
CA GLY A 62 12.12 14.06 3.31
C GLY A 62 11.47 13.91 1.94
N SER A 63 10.84 12.80 1.62
CA SER A 63 10.20 12.62 0.31
C SER A 63 8.79 12.08 0.45
N ASP A 64 7.84 13.00 0.30
CA ASP A 64 6.45 12.73 -0.03
C ASP A 64 6.30 11.99 -1.38
N ARG A 65 7.36 12.05 -2.22
CA ARG A 65 7.46 11.35 -3.52
C ARG A 65 7.30 9.83 -3.45
N ASP A 66 7.55 9.21 -2.30
CA ASP A 66 7.41 7.76 -2.15
C ASP A 66 6.01 7.32 -1.71
N ARG A 67 5.11 8.27 -1.40
CA ARG A 67 3.75 7.94 -0.97
C ARG A 67 2.89 7.62 -2.17
N LEU A 68 2.38 6.39 -2.18
CA LEU A 68 1.43 5.93 -3.18
C LEU A 68 0.00 6.05 -2.65
N PRO A 69 -1.00 6.00 -3.53
CA PRO A 69 -2.38 5.86 -3.08
C PRO A 69 -2.54 4.67 -2.14
N PHE A 70 -3.57 4.73 -1.30
CA PHE A 70 -3.81 3.74 -0.25
C PHE A 70 -5.27 3.33 -0.21
N ILE A 71 -5.50 2.15 0.34
CA ILE A 71 -6.84 1.56 0.45
C ILE A 71 -7.35 1.75 1.87
N VAL A 72 -8.59 2.20 2.03
CA VAL A 72 -9.30 2.25 3.31
C VAL A 72 -10.12 0.97 3.46
N CYS A 73 -9.70 0.12 4.39
CA CYS A 73 -10.30 -1.18 4.71
C CYS A 73 -11.21 -1.13 5.96
N GLY A 74 -11.49 0.05 6.51
CA GLY A 74 -12.24 0.21 7.77
C GLY A 74 -13.76 0.15 7.62
N GLU A 75 -14.30 0.45 6.44
CA GLU A 75 -15.73 0.45 6.17
C GLU A 75 -15.95 0.07 4.70
N GLN A 76 -16.81 -0.91 4.43
CA GLN A 76 -17.18 -1.25 3.04
C GLN A 76 -18.20 -0.24 2.51
N PRO A 77 -18.07 0.24 1.27
CA PRO A 77 -17.08 -0.15 0.25
C PRO A 77 -15.66 0.39 0.51
N TYR A 78 -14.65 -0.38 0.10
CA TYR A 78 -13.24 -0.01 0.19
C TYR A 78 -12.97 1.25 -0.63
N LYS A 79 -12.30 2.25 -0.06
CA LYS A 79 -12.06 3.53 -0.73
C LYS A 79 -10.58 3.71 -1.02
N ILE A 80 -10.25 4.14 -2.23
CA ILE A 80 -8.89 4.40 -2.66
C ILE A 80 -8.69 5.90 -2.70
N TYR A 81 -7.76 6.40 -1.90
CA TYR A 81 -7.44 7.83 -1.87
C TYR A 81 -6.04 8.08 -2.39
N THR A 82 -5.83 9.27 -2.94
CA THR A 82 -4.50 9.80 -3.24
C THR A 82 -3.63 9.84 -1.97
N PRO A 83 -2.28 9.76 -2.09
CA PRO A 83 -1.37 9.77 -0.95
C PRO A 83 -1.55 10.95 0.02
N ASP A 84 -2.04 12.10 -0.47
CA ASP A 84 -2.29 13.31 0.33
C ASP A 84 -3.69 13.34 0.99
N TYR A 85 -4.50 12.27 0.87
CA TYR A 85 -5.94 12.30 1.20
C TYR A 85 -6.72 13.38 0.42
N GLY A 86 -6.12 13.99 -0.61
CA GLY A 86 -6.70 15.12 -1.35
C GLY A 86 -7.90 14.73 -2.21
N GLU A 87 -7.86 13.56 -2.86
CA GLU A 87 -8.94 13.09 -3.74
C GLU A 87 -9.23 11.59 -3.58
N LEU A 88 -10.50 11.23 -3.73
CA LEU A 88 -10.96 9.85 -3.82
C LEU A 88 -10.77 9.39 -5.27
N LEU A 89 -9.85 8.45 -5.49
CA LEU A 89 -9.57 7.86 -6.79
C LEU A 89 -10.66 6.88 -7.22
N GLY A 90 -11.24 6.15 -6.24
CA GLY A 90 -12.32 5.23 -6.51
C GLY A 90 -12.79 4.48 -5.27
N GLU A 91 -13.86 3.71 -5.45
CA GLU A 91 -14.44 2.84 -4.43
C GLU A 91 -14.56 1.43 -5.00
N ALA A 92 -14.34 0.42 -4.18
CA ALA A 92 -14.39 -0.99 -4.55
C ALA A 92 -15.23 -1.76 -3.55
N ALA A 93 -16.12 -2.62 -4.04
CA ALA A 93 -16.94 -3.46 -3.18
C ALA A 93 -16.17 -4.67 -2.64
N THR A 94 -15.09 -5.07 -3.33
CA THR A 94 -14.28 -6.23 -2.99
C THR A 94 -12.81 -5.85 -2.81
N PRO A 95 -12.05 -6.61 -2.00
CA PRO A 95 -10.61 -6.41 -1.82
C PRO A 95 -9.83 -6.54 -3.14
N GLU A 96 -10.24 -7.45 -4.02
CA GLU A 96 -9.63 -7.67 -5.34
C GLU A 96 -9.81 -6.46 -6.25
N GLU A 97 -11.03 -5.89 -6.30
CA GLU A 97 -11.27 -4.66 -7.05
C GLU A 97 -10.49 -3.49 -6.46
N ALA A 98 -10.38 -3.40 -5.14
CA ALA A 98 -9.62 -2.33 -4.49
C ALA A 98 -8.13 -2.39 -4.87
N ALA A 99 -7.54 -3.58 -4.86
CA ALA A 99 -6.15 -3.81 -5.28
C ALA A 99 -5.96 -3.52 -6.78
N ALA A 100 -6.88 -3.97 -7.64
CA ALA A 100 -6.81 -3.72 -9.08
C ALA A 100 -6.96 -2.23 -9.41
N LEU A 101 -7.89 -1.54 -8.75
CA LEU A 101 -8.12 -0.11 -8.92
C LEU A 101 -6.90 0.67 -8.43
N LEU A 102 -6.35 0.31 -7.27
CA LEU A 102 -5.11 0.88 -6.78
C LEU A 102 -3.98 0.75 -7.82
N VAL A 103 -3.75 -0.45 -8.36
CA VAL A 103 -2.73 -0.70 -9.39
C VAL A 103 -2.97 0.12 -10.66
N ALA A 104 -4.23 0.28 -11.07
CA ALA A 104 -4.59 1.09 -12.23
C ALA A 104 -4.32 2.59 -12.01
N HIS A 105 -4.38 3.06 -10.76
CA HIS A 105 -4.10 4.45 -10.38
C HIS A 105 -2.68 4.68 -9.85
N LEU A 106 -1.83 3.63 -9.80
CA LEU A 106 -0.42 3.83 -9.49
C LEU A 106 0.22 4.67 -10.60
N PRO A 107 0.98 5.73 -10.25
CA PRO A 107 1.75 6.46 -11.25
C PRO A 107 2.73 5.49 -11.92
N ASP A 108 2.69 5.43 -13.25
CA ASP A 108 3.60 4.59 -14.04
C ASP A 108 5.08 5.05 -13.88
N ALA A 109 5.27 6.28 -13.38
CA ALA A 109 6.54 6.92 -13.07
C ALA A 109 7.31 6.35 -11.85
N VAL A 110 6.97 5.12 -11.41
CA VAL A 110 7.86 4.35 -10.53
C VAL A 110 8.97 3.71 -11.38
N GLY A 111 9.79 4.56 -12.01
CA GLY A 111 10.93 4.10 -12.80
C GLY A 111 11.35 4.97 -13.97
N GLU A 112 10.54 5.95 -14.41
CA GLU A 112 10.95 6.85 -15.49
C GLU A 112 10.85 8.31 -15.04
N ASP A 113 12.01 8.94 -15.05
CA ASP A 113 12.32 10.34 -14.82
C ASP A 113 11.18 11.31 -15.21
N ALA A 114 10.78 12.15 -14.26
CA ALA A 114 10.11 13.40 -14.58
C ALA A 114 11.17 14.50 -14.69
N ASP A 115 11.64 14.69 -15.92
CA ASP A 115 12.23 15.91 -16.46
C ASP A 115 11.20 17.07 -16.33
N GLU A 116 11.52 18.09 -15.53
CA GLU A 116 11.61 19.52 -15.92
C GLU A 116 12.10 20.39 -14.74
#